data_AF-A0A6P0SDA2-F1
#
_entry.id   AF-A0A6P0SDA2-F1
#
_cell.length_a   1.000
_cell.length_b   1.000
_cell.length_c   1.000
_cell.angle_alpha   90.00
_cell.angle_beta   90.00
_cell.angle_gamma   90.00
#
_symmetry.space_group_name_H-M   'P 1'
#
loop_
_entity.id
_entity.type
_entity.pdbx_description
1 polymer ?
#
loop_
_entity_poly.entity_id
_entity_poly.type
_entity_poly.pdbx_seq_one_letter_code
_entity_poly.pdbx_strand_id
1 'polypeptide(L)'
;KKKGGFFVGPSPECEIALATVAYYESIYSKIRDKARITINDATYDLVLYRSTNPNGSRGEFIRSFFPIFLSKDGTKEPDMDRPVVVPVDDIIKNDGAVIIVAALPNPEGSDEGGREWVELKNVTSEAIDLTGWEMADKLGRPQLLSGILQPNEVKRFPITRLNQSSMQLSNKSGLITVRDRSSNQIATVKYSRARSGHIFQFN
;
A
#
# COMPACT_ATOMS: atom_id res chain seq x y z
N LYS A 1 -1.51 34.91 -1.09
CA LYS A 1 -2.45 34.26 -0.15
C LYS A 1 -2.25 32.75 -0.23
N LYS A 2 -1.95 32.06 0.88
CA LYS A 2 -1.94 30.58 0.91
C LYS A 2 -3.38 30.09 0.72
N LYS A 3 -3.60 29.14 -0.19
CA LYS A 3 -4.87 28.42 -0.30
C LYS A 3 -5.00 27.56 0.96
N GLY A 4 -5.84 28.01 1.91
CA GLY A 4 -6.25 27.17 3.03
C GLY A 4 -7.13 26.06 2.49
N GLY A 5 -6.80 24.80 2.78
CA GLY A 5 -7.70 23.69 2.53
C GLY A 5 -8.95 23.88 3.38
N PHE A 6 -10.12 23.91 2.74
CA PHE A 6 -11.40 23.73 3.43
C PHE A 6 -11.71 22.24 3.41
N PHE A 7 -12.04 21.67 4.56
CA PHE A 7 -12.73 20.38 4.62
C PHE A 7 -14.12 20.58 4.02
N VAL A 8 -14.34 20.11 2.80
CA VAL A 8 -15.70 19.85 2.34
C VAL A 8 -16.15 18.61 3.09
N GLY A 9 -16.82 18.81 4.22
CA GLY A 9 -17.55 17.73 4.89
C GLY A 9 -18.58 17.12 3.94
N PRO A 10 -19.06 15.90 4.24
CA PRO A 10 -20.21 15.35 3.52
C PRO A 10 -21.37 16.36 3.53
N SER A 11 -22.22 16.34 2.49
CA SER A 11 -23.38 17.24 2.45
C SER A 11 -24.30 17.00 3.67
N PRO A 12 -25.11 17.98 4.09
CA PRO A 12 -26.07 17.80 5.19
C PRO A 12 -26.97 16.57 5.02
N GLU A 13 -27.33 16.23 3.78
CA GLU A 13 -28.09 15.02 3.44
C GLU A 13 -27.29 13.75 3.76
N CYS A 14 -25.99 13.76 3.53
CA CYS A 14 -25.09 12.66 3.87
C CYS A 14 -24.87 12.57 5.39
N GLU A 15 -24.84 13.69 6.12
CA GLU A 15 -24.84 13.71 7.60
C GLU A 15 -26.16 13.17 8.19
N ILE A 16 -27.30 13.46 7.57
CA ILE A 16 -28.61 12.91 7.98
C ILE A 16 -28.71 11.42 7.62
N ALA A 17 -28.20 11.01 6.47
CA ALA A 17 -28.09 9.60 6.09
C ALA A 17 -27.19 8.82 7.07
N LEU A 18 -26.06 9.42 7.46
CA LEU A 18 -25.15 8.92 8.51
C LEU A 18 -25.88 8.63 9.82
N ALA A 19 -26.64 9.60 10.34
CA ALA A 19 -27.42 9.43 11.57
C ALA A 19 -28.52 8.37 11.42
N THR A 20 -29.15 8.30 10.25
CA THR A 20 -30.24 7.36 9.94
C THR A 20 -29.72 5.91 9.87
N VAL A 21 -28.59 5.67 9.19
CA VAL A 21 -27.95 4.35 9.13
C VAL A 21 -27.48 3.91 10.51
N ALA A 22 -26.81 4.79 11.25
CA ALA A 22 -26.35 4.50 12.60
C ALA A 22 -27.51 4.15 13.55
N TYR A 23 -28.63 4.88 13.48
CA TYR A 23 -29.82 4.64 14.28
C TYR A 23 -30.54 3.33 13.88
N TYR A 24 -30.77 3.10 12.58
CA TYR A 24 -31.52 1.94 12.09
C TYR A 24 -30.77 0.62 12.32
N GLU A 25 -29.44 0.62 12.15
CA GLU A 25 -28.61 -0.55 12.46
C GLU A 25 -28.56 -0.86 13.97
N SER A 26 -28.62 0.17 14.82
CA SER A 26 -28.63 0.00 16.28
C SER A 26 -29.88 -0.71 16.81
N ILE A 27 -31.04 -0.53 16.16
CA ILE A 27 -32.32 -1.04 16.64
C ILE A 27 -32.57 -2.50 16.26
N TYR A 28 -31.99 -2.98 15.16
CA TYR A 28 -32.37 -4.28 14.59
C TYR A 28 -31.32 -5.39 14.74
N SER A 29 -30.19 -5.14 15.40
CA SER A 29 -29.08 -6.11 15.53
C SER A 29 -28.61 -6.71 14.19
N LYS A 30 -28.95 -6.06 13.07
CA LYS A 30 -28.63 -6.51 11.72
C LYS A 30 -27.20 -6.06 11.44
N ILE A 31 -26.27 -7.00 11.43
CA ILE A 31 -24.91 -6.79 10.91
C ILE A 31 -25.02 -6.77 9.39
N ARG A 32 -25.47 -5.66 8.83
CA ARG A 32 -25.24 -5.37 7.41
C ARG A 32 -24.24 -4.23 7.38
N ASP A 33 -23.06 -4.49 6.85
CA ASP A 33 -22.01 -3.48 6.74
C ASP A 33 -22.29 -2.44 5.63
N LYS A 34 -23.44 -2.58 4.94
CA LYS A 34 -23.83 -1.74 3.80
C LYS A 34 -25.32 -1.37 3.84
N ALA A 35 -25.61 -0.09 3.65
CA ALA A 35 -26.96 0.43 3.46
C ALA A 35 -27.06 1.15 2.11
N ARG A 36 -27.99 0.72 1.25
CA ARG A 36 -28.20 1.36 -0.06
C ARG A 36 -29.05 2.63 0.08
N ILE A 37 -28.60 3.73 -0.53
CA ILE A 37 -29.32 5.01 -0.52
C ILE A 37 -29.16 5.76 -1.84
N THR A 38 -30.13 6.61 -2.16
CA THR A 38 -30.03 7.57 -3.26
C THR A 38 -29.94 8.98 -2.68
N ILE A 39 -28.93 9.74 -3.06
CA ILE A 39 -28.69 11.13 -2.67
C ILE A 39 -28.44 11.92 -3.95
N ASN A 40 -29.24 12.96 -4.23
CA ASN A 40 -29.10 13.82 -5.42
C ASN A 40 -29.00 13.02 -6.74
N ASP A 41 -29.93 12.09 -6.93
CA ASP A 41 -30.07 11.20 -8.10
C ASP A 41 -28.91 10.21 -8.31
N ALA A 42 -27.94 10.19 -7.39
CA ALA A 42 -26.88 9.21 -7.32
C ALA A 42 -27.18 8.13 -6.28
N THR A 43 -26.99 6.87 -6.64
CA THR A 43 -27.18 5.71 -5.77
C THR A 43 -25.85 5.25 -5.21
N TYR A 44 -25.83 4.96 -3.91
CA TYR A 44 -24.67 4.55 -3.15
C TYR A 44 -24.97 3.32 -2.29
N ASP A 45 -23.96 2.50 -2.01
CA ASP A 45 -23.93 1.64 -0.82
C ASP A 45 -23.08 2.35 0.25
N LEU A 46 -23.69 2.81 1.34
CA LEU A 46 -22.99 3.39 2.48
C LEU A 46 -22.40 2.27 3.35
N VAL A 47 -21.08 2.27 3.54
CA VAL A 47 -20.36 1.28 4.34
C VAL A 47 -20.08 1.83 5.73
N LEU A 48 -20.43 1.08 6.79
CA LEU A 48 -20.15 1.46 8.19
C LEU A 48 -19.46 0.32 8.98
N TYR A 49 -18.17 0.49 9.24
CA TYR A 49 -17.40 -0.36 10.15
C TYR A 49 -17.30 0.28 11.53
N ARG A 50 -17.71 -0.47 12.57
CA ARG A 50 -17.53 -0.08 13.98
C ARG A 50 -16.38 -0.83 14.64
N SER A 51 -16.04 -0.42 15.85
CA SER A 51 -15.14 -1.15 16.73
C SER A 51 -15.67 -2.58 16.98
N THR A 52 -14.79 -3.48 17.39
CA THR A 52 -15.17 -4.84 17.81
C THR A 52 -14.71 -4.96 19.24
N ASN A 53 -15.59 -5.39 20.12
CA ASN A 53 -15.26 -5.69 21.51
C ASN A 53 -14.39 -6.97 21.57
N PRO A 54 -13.66 -7.21 22.67
CA PRO A 54 -12.82 -8.40 22.81
C PRO A 54 -13.55 -9.73 22.60
N ASN A 55 -14.86 -9.76 22.85
CA ASN A 55 -15.73 -10.92 22.66
C ASN A 55 -16.26 -11.09 21.20
N GLY A 56 -15.76 -10.29 20.25
CA GLY A 56 -16.21 -10.32 18.85
C GLY A 56 -17.49 -9.55 18.56
N SER A 57 -18.15 -8.98 19.58
CA SER A 57 -19.37 -8.18 19.37
C SER A 57 -19.05 -6.80 18.76
N ARG A 58 -20.03 -6.17 18.12
CA ARG A 58 -19.91 -4.79 17.62
C ARG A 58 -19.69 -3.84 18.82
N GLY A 59 -18.69 -2.99 18.74
CA GLY A 59 -18.30 -2.01 19.76
C GLY A 59 -18.85 -0.61 19.47
N GLU A 60 -18.61 0.31 20.40
CA GLU A 60 -19.29 1.62 20.41
C GLU A 60 -18.77 2.61 19.37
N PHE A 61 -17.50 2.53 18.97
CA PHE A 61 -16.87 3.54 18.12
C PHE A 61 -17.05 3.25 16.63
N ILE A 62 -17.21 4.27 15.81
CA ILE A 62 -17.11 4.14 14.35
C ILE A 62 -15.63 4.10 13.97
N ARG A 63 -15.21 3.07 13.23
CA ARG A 63 -13.83 2.93 12.73
C ARG A 63 -13.68 3.47 11.32
N SER A 64 -14.64 3.19 10.44
CA SER A 64 -14.61 3.68 9.07
C SER A 64 -16.01 3.84 8.54
N PHE A 65 -16.23 4.91 7.79
CA PHE A 65 -17.45 5.14 7.05
C PHE A 65 -17.09 5.72 5.68
N PHE A 66 -17.64 5.15 4.62
CA PHE A 66 -17.46 5.68 3.28
C PHE A 66 -18.59 5.25 2.34
N PRO A 67 -18.97 6.09 1.38
CA PRO A 67 -19.91 5.71 0.34
C PRO A 67 -19.22 4.92 -0.77
N ILE A 68 -19.89 3.90 -1.29
CA ILE A 68 -19.57 3.26 -2.57
C ILE A 68 -20.57 3.77 -3.59
N PHE A 69 -20.13 4.60 -4.54
CA PHE A 69 -20.98 5.04 -5.66
C PHE A 69 -21.36 3.85 -6.54
N LEU A 70 -22.61 3.79 -6.97
CA LEU A 70 -23.12 2.73 -7.85
C LEU A 70 -23.56 3.25 -9.21
N SER A 71 -24.33 4.35 -9.23
CA SER A 71 -24.91 4.90 -10.46
C SER A 71 -25.47 6.30 -10.24
N LYS A 72 -25.60 7.10 -11.30
CA LYS A 72 -26.38 8.35 -11.32
C LYS A 72 -27.37 8.30 -12.49
N ASP A 73 -28.62 8.67 -12.24
CA ASP A 73 -29.69 8.61 -13.27
C ASP A 73 -29.85 7.23 -13.93
N GLY A 74 -29.59 6.16 -13.18
CA GLY A 74 -29.60 4.78 -13.69
C GLY A 74 -28.39 4.39 -14.55
N THR A 75 -27.51 5.34 -14.89
CA THR A 75 -26.22 5.07 -15.52
C THR A 75 -25.20 4.68 -14.45
N LYS A 76 -24.68 3.46 -14.52
CA LYS A 76 -23.50 3.11 -13.73
C LYS A 76 -22.33 3.94 -14.27
N GLU A 77 -21.46 4.44 -13.38
CA GLU A 77 -20.15 4.88 -13.86
C GLU A 77 -19.54 3.75 -14.70
N PRO A 78 -18.84 4.06 -15.81
CA PRO A 78 -18.03 3.04 -16.47
C PRO A 78 -17.15 2.39 -15.39
N ASP A 79 -16.79 1.12 -15.57
CA ASP A 79 -15.90 0.44 -14.64
C ASP A 79 -14.52 1.12 -14.71
N MET A 80 -14.41 2.26 -14.05
CA MET A 80 -13.20 3.04 -13.91
C MET A 80 -12.30 2.17 -13.07
N ASP A 81 -11.17 1.78 -13.66
CA ASP A 81 -10.11 0.93 -13.12
C ASP A 81 -10.12 0.91 -11.59
N ARG A 82 -10.99 0.04 -11.03
CA ARG A 82 -11.19 0.02 -9.59
C ARG A 82 -9.83 -0.41 -9.06
N PRO A 83 -9.24 0.28 -8.07
CA PRO A 83 -8.03 -0.22 -7.47
C PRO A 83 -8.33 -1.62 -6.95
N VAL A 84 -7.81 -2.64 -7.65
CA VAL A 84 -7.99 -4.03 -7.28
C VAL A 84 -7.27 -4.18 -5.96
N VAL A 85 -8.03 -4.39 -4.89
CA VAL A 85 -7.45 -4.66 -3.56
C VAL A 85 -6.90 -6.08 -3.62
N VAL A 86 -5.65 -6.20 -4.05
CA VAL A 86 -4.90 -7.46 -3.99
C VAL A 86 -4.42 -7.64 -2.55
N PRO A 87 -4.74 -8.75 -1.87
CA PRO A 87 -4.16 -9.09 -0.58
C PRO A 87 -2.63 -8.94 -0.63
N VAL A 88 -2.05 -8.32 0.40
CA VAL A 88 -0.59 -8.12 0.46
C VAL A 88 0.16 -9.46 0.37
N ASP A 89 -0.46 -10.55 0.82
CA ASP A 89 0.14 -11.88 0.78
C ASP A 89 0.21 -12.44 -0.66
N ASP A 90 -0.72 -12.04 -1.54
CA ASP A 90 -0.73 -12.47 -2.95
C ASP A 90 0.32 -11.73 -3.79
N ILE A 91 0.82 -10.59 -3.30
CA ILE A 91 1.91 -9.85 -3.95
C ILE A 91 3.29 -10.21 -3.38
N ILE A 92 3.39 -10.90 -2.24
CA ILE A 92 4.71 -11.29 -1.68
C ILE A 92 5.19 -12.54 -2.42
N LYS A 93 6.16 -12.34 -3.30
CA LYS A 93 6.73 -13.39 -4.14
C LYS A 93 8.20 -13.07 -4.40
N ASN A 94 9.12 -13.97 -4.06
CA ASN A 94 10.57 -13.74 -4.14
C ASN A 94 11.30 -14.89 -4.88
N ASP A 95 10.70 -15.39 -5.95
CA ASP A 95 11.14 -16.56 -6.72
C ASP A 95 11.38 -16.23 -8.21
N GLY A 96 11.45 -14.94 -8.56
CA GLY A 96 11.74 -14.46 -9.91
C GLY A 96 13.21 -14.64 -10.30
N ALA A 97 13.56 -14.21 -11.53
CA ALA A 97 14.93 -14.26 -12.05
C ALA A 97 15.94 -13.42 -11.22
N VAL A 98 15.44 -12.35 -10.60
CA VAL A 98 16.16 -11.57 -9.59
C VAL A 98 15.37 -11.64 -8.29
N ILE A 99 16.03 -12.00 -7.20
CA ILE A 99 15.43 -12.07 -5.87
C ILE A 99 16.04 -11.02 -4.96
N ILE A 100 15.27 -10.60 -3.95
CA ILE A 100 15.75 -9.76 -2.86
C ILE A 100 16.27 -10.69 -1.78
N VAL A 101 17.56 -10.62 -1.44
CA VAL A 101 18.18 -11.52 -0.45
C VAL A 101 18.37 -10.85 0.90
N ALA A 102 18.61 -9.54 0.93
CA ALA A 102 18.75 -8.82 2.18
C ALA A 102 18.38 -7.34 2.05
N ALA A 103 18.12 -6.69 3.19
CA ALA A 103 17.97 -5.24 3.25
C ALA A 103 18.40 -4.68 4.61
N LEU A 104 18.92 -3.46 4.61
CA LEU A 104 19.20 -2.66 5.81
C LEU A 104 18.32 -1.39 5.80
N PRO A 105 17.11 -1.43 6.38
CA PRO A 105 16.23 -0.26 6.45
C PRO A 105 16.68 0.82 7.45
N ASN A 106 17.43 0.44 8.49
CA ASN A 106 17.75 1.35 9.59
C ASN A 106 19.24 1.21 9.96
N PRO A 107 20.16 1.77 9.16
CA PRO A 107 21.60 1.69 9.42
C PRO A 107 22.02 2.35 10.74
N GLU A 108 23.20 1.98 11.26
CA GLU A 108 23.80 2.63 12.44
C GLU A 108 24.59 3.88 12.05
N GLY A 109 24.46 4.95 12.85
CA GLY A 109 25.22 6.20 12.68
C GLY A 109 24.69 7.12 11.57
N SER A 110 25.19 8.36 11.52
CA SER A 110 24.71 9.39 10.60
C SER A 110 25.48 9.45 9.27
N ASP A 111 26.78 9.16 9.23
CA ASP A 111 27.59 9.70 8.12
C ASP A 111 28.59 8.74 7.41
N GLU A 112 29.01 7.59 7.96
CA GLU A 112 30.08 6.79 7.28
C GLU A 112 29.86 5.26 7.23
N GLY A 113 28.85 4.71 7.92
CA GLY A 113 28.68 3.25 8.09
C GLY A 113 27.43 2.59 7.49
N GLY A 114 26.46 3.33 6.97
CA GLY A 114 25.29 2.70 6.38
C GLY A 114 24.33 3.70 5.80
N ARG A 115 24.27 3.76 4.46
CA ARG A 115 23.03 4.19 3.82
C ARG A 115 22.09 2.99 3.83
N GLU A 116 20.80 3.27 3.81
CA GLU A 116 19.81 2.24 3.50
C GLU A 116 20.21 1.50 2.23
N TRP A 117 20.10 0.18 2.22
CA TRP A 117 20.39 -0.59 1.03
C TRP A 117 19.49 -1.82 0.93
N VAL A 118 19.36 -2.30 -0.30
CA VAL A 118 18.72 -3.58 -0.65
C VAL A 118 19.74 -4.40 -1.43
N GLU A 119 19.84 -5.68 -1.11
CA GLU A 119 20.74 -6.62 -1.78
C GLU A 119 19.92 -7.55 -2.67
N LEU A 120 20.30 -7.60 -3.94
CA LEU A 120 19.65 -8.40 -4.97
C LEU A 120 20.57 -9.52 -5.42
N LYS A 121 19.98 -10.65 -5.81
CA LYS A 121 20.68 -11.77 -6.41
C LYS A 121 20.06 -12.12 -7.75
N ASN A 122 20.89 -12.26 -8.78
CA ASN A 122 20.50 -12.93 -10.01
C ASN A 122 20.58 -14.45 -9.79
N VAL A 123 19.47 -15.18 -9.88
CA VAL A 123 19.43 -16.63 -9.66
C VAL A 123 19.53 -17.44 -10.96
N THR A 124 19.64 -16.76 -12.09
CA THR A 124 19.74 -17.38 -13.42
C THR A 124 21.19 -17.66 -13.80
N SER A 125 21.38 -18.44 -14.86
CA SER A 125 22.67 -18.73 -15.49
C SER A 125 23.10 -17.66 -16.50
N GLU A 126 22.32 -16.60 -16.71
CA GLU A 126 22.56 -15.55 -17.69
C GLU A 126 22.72 -14.19 -17.03
N ALA A 127 23.46 -13.28 -17.67
CA ALA A 127 23.62 -11.91 -17.17
C ALA A 127 22.33 -11.12 -17.40
N ILE A 128 21.89 -10.36 -16.39
CA ILE A 128 20.67 -9.55 -16.44
C ILE A 128 21.06 -8.07 -16.46
N ASP A 129 20.66 -7.35 -17.51
CA ASP A 129 20.76 -5.89 -17.58
C ASP A 129 19.59 -5.24 -16.83
N LEU A 130 19.91 -4.48 -15.79
CA LEU A 130 18.95 -3.77 -14.94
C LEU A 130 18.59 -2.38 -15.50
N THR A 131 19.04 -2.02 -16.70
CA THR A 131 18.71 -0.73 -17.30
C THR A 131 17.20 -0.57 -17.46
N GLY A 132 16.65 0.46 -16.79
CA GLY A 132 15.21 0.73 -16.76
C GLY A 132 14.43 -0.07 -15.71
N TRP A 133 15.07 -0.96 -14.96
CA TRP A 133 14.47 -1.60 -13.80
C TRP A 133 14.41 -0.63 -12.61
N GLU A 134 13.54 -0.94 -11.66
CA GLU A 134 13.39 -0.15 -10.44
C GLU A 134 13.13 -1.03 -9.21
N MET A 135 13.50 -0.50 -8.04
CA MET A 135 12.93 -0.91 -6.77
C MET A 135 11.88 0.10 -6.32
N ALA A 136 10.84 -0.34 -5.63
CA ALA A 136 9.81 0.53 -5.08
C ALA A 136 9.48 0.16 -3.63
N ASP A 137 9.16 1.18 -2.83
CA ASP A 137 8.69 0.96 -1.46
C ASP A 137 7.18 0.70 -1.38
N LYS A 138 6.65 0.56 -0.16
CA LYS A 138 5.21 0.32 0.09
C LYS A 138 4.26 1.39 -0.48
N LEU A 139 4.75 2.60 -0.75
CA LEU A 139 3.97 3.69 -1.34
C LEU A 139 4.18 3.77 -2.86
N GLY A 140 4.92 2.83 -3.45
CA GLY A 140 5.25 2.81 -4.87
C GLY A 140 6.32 3.83 -5.27
N ARG A 141 7.06 4.39 -4.31
CA ARG A 141 8.10 5.39 -4.61
C ARG A 141 9.34 4.70 -5.18
N PRO A 142 9.86 5.12 -6.34
CA PRO A 142 10.88 4.37 -7.06
C PRO A 142 12.32 4.70 -6.64
N GLN A 143 13.20 3.74 -6.88
CA GLN A 143 14.66 3.81 -6.90
C GLN A 143 15.12 3.10 -8.17
N LEU A 144 15.61 3.85 -9.15
CA LEU A 144 16.10 3.28 -10.39
C LEU A 144 17.31 2.37 -10.14
N LEU A 145 17.34 1.26 -10.87
CA LEU A 145 18.46 0.34 -10.94
C LEU A 145 19.23 0.57 -12.24
N SER A 146 20.50 0.17 -12.25
CA SER A 146 21.35 0.22 -13.43
C SER A 146 22.50 -0.77 -13.34
N GLY A 147 23.11 -1.05 -14.48
CA GLY A 147 24.22 -1.98 -14.62
C GLY A 147 23.75 -3.42 -14.84
N ILE A 148 24.71 -4.33 -14.85
CA ILE A 148 24.50 -5.75 -15.16
C ILE A 148 24.70 -6.55 -13.88
N LEU A 149 23.78 -7.47 -13.58
CA LEU A 149 23.98 -8.54 -12.61
C LEU A 149 24.43 -9.80 -13.35
N GLN A 150 25.66 -10.23 -13.11
CA GLN A 150 26.21 -11.47 -13.63
C GLN A 150 25.46 -12.68 -13.07
N PRO A 151 25.56 -13.85 -13.74
CA PRO A 151 24.97 -15.09 -13.23
C PRO A 151 25.37 -15.36 -11.78
N ASN A 152 24.40 -15.66 -10.91
CA ASN A 152 24.61 -15.91 -9.47
C ASN A 152 25.20 -14.73 -8.67
N GLU A 153 25.37 -13.55 -9.26
CA GLU A 153 25.89 -12.38 -8.56
C GLU A 153 24.92 -11.90 -7.47
N VAL A 154 25.48 -11.55 -6.32
CA VAL A 154 24.79 -10.88 -5.22
C VAL A 154 25.37 -9.47 -5.10
N LYS A 155 24.52 -8.44 -5.15
CA LYS A 155 24.96 -7.05 -5.17
C LYS A 155 24.07 -6.15 -4.33
N ARG A 156 24.70 -5.23 -3.60
CA ARG A 156 24.03 -4.20 -2.79
C ARG A 156 23.74 -2.96 -3.62
N PHE A 157 22.53 -2.47 -3.48
CA PHE A 157 22.03 -1.25 -4.09
C PHE A 157 21.68 -0.24 -2.98
N PRO A 158 22.44 0.86 -2.85
CA PRO A 158 22.13 1.89 -1.88
C PRO A 158 20.87 2.66 -2.29
N ILE A 159 20.02 2.97 -1.33
CA ILE A 159 18.82 3.79 -1.52
C ILE A 159 19.23 5.25 -1.52
N THR A 160 18.83 5.97 -2.57
CA THR A 160 19.15 7.38 -2.77
C THR A 160 17.87 8.21 -2.62
N ARG A 161 17.80 9.01 -1.57
CA ARG A 161 16.65 9.88 -1.27
C ARG A 161 16.79 11.23 -1.97
N LEU A 162 16.58 11.26 -3.29
CA LEU A 162 16.70 12.49 -4.08
C LEU A 162 15.61 13.51 -3.71
N ASN A 163 14.39 13.05 -3.43
CA ASN A 163 13.26 13.87 -3.03
C ASN A 163 12.23 13.07 -2.20
N GLN A 164 11.12 13.70 -1.84
CA GLN A 164 10.05 13.08 -1.04
C GLN A 164 9.35 11.90 -1.75
N SER A 165 9.43 11.85 -3.08
CA SER A 165 8.87 10.81 -3.94
C SER A 165 9.88 9.71 -4.28
N SER A 166 11.14 9.80 -3.82
CA SER A 166 12.10 8.71 -3.93
C SER A 166 11.79 7.60 -2.93
N MET A 167 12.19 6.37 -3.24
CA MET A 167 12.06 5.23 -2.35
C MET A 167 12.61 5.55 -0.95
N GLN A 168 11.88 5.17 0.10
CA GLN A 168 12.36 5.26 1.48
C GLN A 168 12.02 3.98 2.23
N LEU A 169 13.01 3.39 2.88
CA LEU A 169 12.78 2.28 3.77
C LEU A 169 12.29 2.83 5.12
N SER A 170 11.14 2.35 5.59
CA SER A 170 10.60 2.78 6.88
C SER A 170 11.11 1.89 8.01
N ASN A 171 11.44 2.49 9.16
CA ASN A 171 11.86 1.73 10.34
C ASN A 171 10.70 0.95 11.01
N LYS A 172 9.43 1.23 10.68
CA LYS A 172 8.28 0.57 11.32
C LYS A 172 7.92 -0.77 10.66
N SER A 173 7.91 -0.77 9.34
CA SER A 173 7.62 -1.89 8.44
C SER A 173 7.64 -1.38 7.01
N GLY A 174 7.91 -2.27 6.06
CA GLY A 174 7.90 -1.89 4.64
C GLY A 174 7.68 -3.06 3.71
N LEU A 175 7.43 -2.69 2.47
CA LEU A 175 7.47 -3.56 1.30
C LEU A 175 8.59 -3.06 0.41
N ILE A 176 9.31 -3.99 -0.19
CA ILE A 176 10.31 -3.72 -1.22
C ILE A 176 9.89 -4.54 -2.42
N THR A 177 9.69 -3.89 -3.56
CA THR A 177 9.31 -4.53 -4.82
C THR A 177 10.36 -4.24 -5.87
N VAL A 178 10.79 -5.23 -6.63
CA VAL A 178 11.63 -5.09 -7.83
C VAL A 178 10.73 -5.21 -9.05
N ARG A 179 10.85 -4.28 -9.98
CA ARG A 179 10.15 -4.30 -11.27
C ARG A 179 11.13 -4.23 -12.43
N ASP A 180 10.81 -4.93 -13.50
CA ASP A 180 11.53 -4.82 -14.76
C ASP A 180 11.18 -3.51 -15.51
N ARG A 181 11.82 -3.30 -16.66
CA ARG A 181 11.59 -2.14 -17.54
C ARG A 181 10.16 -2.01 -18.09
N SER A 182 9.38 -3.09 -18.03
CA SER A 182 7.98 -3.15 -18.47
C SER A 182 7.03 -3.01 -17.28
N SER A 183 7.54 -2.66 -16.09
CA SER A 183 6.83 -2.56 -14.83
C SER A 183 6.27 -3.89 -14.31
N ASN A 184 6.72 -5.03 -14.84
CA ASN A 184 6.33 -6.33 -14.30
C ASN A 184 7.02 -6.54 -12.95
N GLN A 185 6.27 -7.02 -11.97
CA GLN A 185 6.82 -7.37 -10.67
C GLN A 185 7.67 -8.65 -10.79
N ILE A 186 8.95 -8.53 -10.41
CA ILE A 186 9.90 -9.65 -10.43
C ILE A 186 10.04 -10.27 -9.03
N ALA A 187 10.13 -9.43 -8.00
CA ALA A 187 10.22 -9.87 -6.62
C ALA A 187 9.61 -8.85 -5.67
N THR A 188 9.01 -9.32 -4.58
CA THR A 188 8.47 -8.49 -3.50
C THR A 188 8.66 -9.18 -2.17
N VAL A 189 9.24 -8.46 -1.22
CA VAL A 189 9.40 -8.90 0.17
C VAL A 189 8.79 -7.89 1.13
N LYS A 190 8.40 -8.40 2.30
CA LYS A 190 7.90 -7.60 3.41
C LYS A 190 8.85 -7.73 4.59
N TYR A 191 9.06 -6.62 5.30
CA TYR A 191 9.81 -6.63 6.54
C TYR A 191 9.06 -5.91 7.67
N SER A 192 9.34 -6.31 8.89
CA SER A 192 8.71 -5.79 10.10
C SER A 192 9.50 -4.61 10.67
N ARG A 193 9.42 -4.34 11.98
CA ARG A 193 10.09 -3.18 12.58
C ARG A 193 11.61 -3.34 12.52
N ALA A 194 12.29 -2.40 11.86
CA ALA A 194 13.74 -2.37 11.72
C ALA A 194 14.39 -1.69 12.94
N ARG A 195 15.16 -2.45 13.70
CA ARG A 195 16.06 -1.91 14.74
C ARG A 195 17.32 -1.34 14.07
N SER A 196 17.99 -0.41 14.77
CA SER A 196 19.27 0.14 14.31
C SER A 196 20.24 -1.00 13.99
N GLY A 197 20.90 -0.93 12.83
CA GLY A 197 21.85 -1.92 12.34
C GLY A 197 21.26 -3.26 11.88
N HIS A 198 19.94 -3.47 12.00
CA HIS A 198 19.36 -4.77 11.71
C HIS A 198 19.22 -5.02 10.21
N ILE A 199 19.91 -6.07 9.73
CA ILE A 199 19.80 -6.58 8.38
C ILE A 199 18.73 -7.66 8.34
N PHE A 200 17.70 -7.45 7.52
CA PHE A 200 16.75 -8.50 7.19
C PHE A 200 17.35 -9.42 6.13
N GLN A 201 17.18 -10.72 6.31
CA GLN A 201 17.48 -11.75 5.31
C GLN A 201 16.17 -12.31 4.80
N PHE A 202 16.08 -12.52 3.49
CA PHE A 202 14.92 -13.04 2.81
C PHE A 202 15.32 -14.30 2.06
N ASN A 203 14.61 -15.39 2.32
CA ASN A 203 14.84 -16.69 1.67
C ASN A 203 14.06 -16.80 0.35
#